data_AF-A0A833M1W2-F1
#
_entry.id   AF-A0A833M1W2-F1
#
_cell.length_a   1.000
_cell.length_b   1.000
_cell.length_c   1.000
_cell.angle_alpha   90.00
_cell.angle_beta   90.00
_cell.angle_gamma   90.00
#
_symmetry.space_group_name_H-M   'P 1'
#
loop_
_entity.id
_entity.type
_entity.pdbx_description
1 polymer ?
#
loop_
_entity_poly.entity_id
_entity_poly.type
_entity_poly.pdbx_seq_one_letter_code
_entity_poly.pdbx_strand_id
1 'polypeptide(L)'
;MAGVAVMSPAKAADDLGRWYAGAYSFSDELGGFRILGVSGTGARDDPFVVVEEFHSSSPVTLVIRTALPIRPFDPRGLFASGHLHMRVEAVNGSGQAWVEFEFELQEVRDRPSMFGDGLSFDQRKENTETIGSDSFARFSRDFEPYDRLLYRDGHVDPGASAGFSFFITDFTPRSQFYLVQDPRIPSS
;
A
#
# COMPACT_ATOMS: atom_id res chain seq x y z
N MET A 1 15.49 0.11 -29.21
CA MET A 1 15.73 1.36 -28.46
C MET A 1 14.60 1.53 -27.48
N ALA A 2 14.77 1.00 -26.25
CA ALA A 2 13.77 1.16 -25.20
C ALA A 2 13.87 2.58 -24.65
N GLY A 3 12.76 3.31 -24.65
CA GLY A 3 12.69 4.65 -24.09
C GLY A 3 12.84 4.59 -22.58
N VAL A 4 13.79 5.35 -22.04
CA VAL A 4 13.92 5.59 -20.61
C VAL A 4 12.72 6.43 -20.20
N ALA A 5 11.80 5.85 -19.44
CA ALA A 5 10.75 6.61 -18.77
C ALA A 5 11.43 7.53 -17.76
N VAL A 6 11.33 8.84 -17.98
CA VAL A 6 11.79 9.84 -17.01
C VAL A 6 10.76 9.84 -15.88
N MET A 7 11.07 9.17 -14.77
CA MET A 7 10.35 9.37 -13.51
C MET A 7 10.43 10.86 -13.17
N SER A 8 9.28 11.53 -13.14
CA SER A 8 9.20 12.84 -12.50
C SER A 8 9.66 12.68 -11.05
N PRO A 9 10.51 13.57 -10.52
CA PRO A 9 10.93 13.46 -9.13
C PRO A 9 9.71 13.52 -8.22
N ALA A 10 9.63 12.60 -7.26
CA ALA A 10 8.64 12.64 -6.20
C ALA A 10 8.62 14.04 -5.58
N LYS A 11 7.43 14.60 -5.33
CA LYS A 11 7.35 15.79 -4.47
C LYS A 11 7.78 15.34 -3.08
N ALA A 12 8.87 15.93 -2.59
CA ALA A 12 9.28 15.78 -1.20
C ALA A 12 8.10 16.06 -0.27
N ALA A 13 8.09 15.42 0.90
CA ALA A 13 7.05 15.62 1.89
C ALA A 13 6.78 17.11 2.15
N ASP A 14 5.52 17.50 2.32
CA ASP A 14 5.19 18.84 2.79
C ASP A 14 5.61 19.06 4.25
N ASP A 15 5.42 20.27 4.77
CA ASP A 15 5.76 20.63 6.16
C ASP A 15 5.03 19.78 7.22
N LEU A 16 4.03 18.98 6.82
CA LEU A 16 3.29 18.05 7.67
C LEU A 16 3.71 16.58 7.45
N GLY A 17 4.76 16.32 6.69
CA GLY A 17 5.24 14.96 6.43
C GLY A 17 4.39 14.18 5.41
N ARG A 18 3.64 14.86 4.55
CA ARG A 18 2.79 14.21 3.53
C ARG A 18 3.46 14.19 2.17
N TRP A 19 3.59 12.99 1.62
CA TRP A 19 4.07 12.74 0.26
C TRP A 19 2.89 12.68 -0.70
N TYR A 20 2.92 13.45 -1.78
CA TYR A 20 1.80 13.53 -2.72
C TYR A 20 2.08 12.78 -4.01
N ALA A 21 1.10 12.01 -4.46
CA ALA A 21 1.08 11.38 -5.78
C ALA A 21 -0.36 11.30 -6.29
N GLY A 22 -0.55 11.64 -7.57
CA GLY A 22 -1.88 11.73 -8.18
C GLY A 22 -2.87 12.54 -7.33
N ALA A 23 -4.02 11.94 -7.05
CA ALA A 23 -5.09 12.54 -6.24
C ALA A 23 -5.00 12.21 -4.74
N TYR A 24 -3.89 11.64 -4.27
CA TYR A 24 -3.72 11.13 -2.91
C TYR A 24 -2.45 11.67 -2.24
N SER A 25 -2.38 11.48 -0.93
CA SER A 25 -1.18 11.69 -0.13
C SER A 25 -0.96 10.53 0.84
N PHE A 26 0.30 10.30 1.17
CA PHE A 26 0.81 9.18 1.96
C PHE A 26 1.69 9.74 3.08
N SER A 27 1.61 9.15 4.27
CA SER A 27 2.40 9.60 5.41
C SER A 27 2.75 8.45 6.35
N ASP A 28 3.98 8.51 6.85
CA ASP A 28 4.58 7.70 7.92
C ASP A 28 4.43 8.37 9.30
N GLU A 29 3.50 9.33 9.46
CA GLU A 29 3.29 10.11 10.70
C GLU A 29 3.06 9.27 11.97
N LEU A 30 2.71 7.99 11.83
CA LEU A 30 2.50 7.05 12.95
C LEU A 30 3.78 6.32 13.39
N GLY A 31 4.88 6.46 12.63
CA GLY A 31 6.20 5.94 12.95
C GLY A 31 6.41 4.44 12.68
N GLY A 32 7.61 3.95 13.03
CA GLY A 32 8.03 2.56 12.84
C GLY A 32 8.71 2.26 11.48
N PHE A 33 8.45 3.12 10.49
CA PHE A 33 9.04 3.09 9.17
C PHE A 33 9.26 4.51 8.65
N ARG A 34 9.93 4.65 7.50
CA ARG A 34 10.07 5.92 6.78
C ARG A 34 9.65 5.78 5.33
N ILE A 35 8.94 6.78 4.79
CA ILE A 35 8.73 6.90 3.34
C ILE A 35 9.98 7.50 2.71
N LEU A 36 10.50 6.84 1.69
CA LEU A 36 11.65 7.27 0.90
C LEU A 36 11.23 7.96 -0.41
N GLY A 37 10.04 7.64 -0.92
CA GLY A 37 9.49 8.27 -2.10
C GLY A 37 8.10 7.77 -2.44
N VAL A 38 7.34 8.60 -3.16
CA VAL A 38 6.02 8.25 -3.69
C VAL A 38 5.90 8.74 -5.13
N SER A 39 5.34 7.92 -6.01
CA SER A 39 5.10 8.27 -7.41
C SER A 39 3.82 7.61 -7.95
N GLY A 40 3.49 7.91 -9.21
CA GLY A 40 2.34 7.36 -9.92
C GLY A 40 1.04 8.13 -9.74
N THR A 41 0.03 7.74 -10.50
CA THR A 41 -1.32 8.33 -10.47
C THR A 41 -2.38 7.42 -9.84
N GLY A 42 -2.05 6.15 -9.63
CA GLY A 42 -2.98 5.13 -9.10
C GLY A 42 -3.77 4.41 -10.18
N ALA A 43 -3.50 4.68 -11.45
CA ALA A 43 -4.08 3.98 -12.60
C ALA A 43 -3.46 2.58 -12.76
N ARG A 44 -4.12 1.69 -13.51
CA ARG A 44 -3.63 0.31 -13.71
C ARG A 44 -2.26 0.27 -14.37
N ASP A 45 -2.01 1.15 -15.34
CA ASP A 45 -0.76 1.28 -16.09
C ASP A 45 0.25 2.25 -15.44
N ASP A 46 -0.16 2.96 -14.39
CA ASP A 46 0.65 3.89 -13.61
C ASP A 46 0.25 3.84 -12.12
N PRO A 47 0.51 2.70 -11.44
CA PRO A 47 0.10 2.50 -10.05
C PRO A 47 0.82 3.47 -9.12
N PHE A 48 0.23 3.75 -7.97
CA PHE A 48 0.96 4.41 -6.89
C PHE A 48 2.11 3.52 -6.45
N VAL A 49 3.34 4.04 -6.50
CA VAL A 49 4.52 3.35 -5.97
C VAL A 49 4.95 4.06 -4.69
N VAL A 50 4.84 3.40 -3.55
CA VAL A 50 5.32 3.88 -2.24
C VAL A 50 6.58 3.12 -1.89
N VAL A 51 7.71 3.83 -1.83
CA VAL A 51 8.99 3.27 -1.41
C VAL A 51 9.20 3.60 0.05
N GLU A 52 9.50 2.59 0.86
CA GLU A 52 9.56 2.71 2.30
C GLU A 52 10.64 1.83 2.92
N GLU A 53 11.07 2.17 4.13
CA GLU A 53 12.06 1.42 4.89
C GLU A 53 11.61 1.21 6.32
N PHE A 54 11.62 -0.05 6.75
CA PHE A 54 11.19 -0.48 8.07
C PHE A 54 12.36 -0.45 9.04
N HIS A 55 12.14 0.06 10.25
CA HIS A 55 13.18 0.14 11.27
C HIS A 55 13.17 -1.08 12.20
N SER A 56 12.08 -1.85 12.21
CA SER A 56 11.86 -3.03 13.03
C SER A 56 10.89 -3.99 12.33
N SER A 57 10.72 -5.21 12.85
CA SER A 57 9.71 -6.16 12.36
C SER A 57 8.36 -6.04 13.11
N SER A 58 8.12 -4.91 13.78
CA SER A 58 6.80 -4.63 14.38
C SER A 58 5.83 -4.12 13.32
N PRO A 59 4.52 -4.35 13.46
CA PRO A 59 3.53 -3.75 12.57
C PRO A 59 3.65 -2.22 12.52
N VAL A 60 3.50 -1.67 11.33
CA VAL A 60 3.47 -0.21 11.09
C VAL A 60 2.21 0.17 10.33
N THR A 61 1.90 1.47 10.28
CA THR A 61 0.68 1.94 9.64
C THR A 61 0.97 3.12 8.72
N LEU A 62 0.73 2.91 7.43
CA LEU A 62 0.74 3.94 6.41
C LEU A 62 -0.60 4.68 6.42
N VAL A 63 -0.55 6.02 6.49
CA VAL A 63 -1.75 6.86 6.43
C VAL A 63 -1.98 7.32 5.00
N ILE A 64 -3.15 7.02 4.45
CA ILE A 64 -3.53 7.37 3.08
C ILE A 64 -4.69 8.37 3.13
N ARG A 65 -4.58 9.45 2.34
CA ARG A 65 -5.58 10.51 2.29
C ARG A 65 -5.89 10.93 0.86
N THR A 66 -7.14 11.27 0.58
CA THR A 66 -7.49 11.99 -0.64
C THR A 66 -6.93 13.41 -0.56
N ALA A 67 -6.13 13.82 -1.55
CA ALA A 67 -5.58 15.17 -1.67
C ALA A 67 -6.43 16.08 -2.58
N LEU A 68 -7.29 15.48 -3.41
CA LEU A 68 -8.24 16.15 -4.28
C LEU A 68 -9.68 15.67 -3.99
N PRO A 69 -10.72 16.42 -4.40
CA PRO A 69 -12.11 15.99 -4.21
C PRO A 69 -12.39 14.61 -4.81
N ILE A 70 -13.26 13.84 -4.14
CA ILE A 70 -13.68 12.51 -4.60
C ILE A 70 -14.65 12.64 -5.77
N ARG A 71 -14.35 12.00 -6.90
CA ARG A 71 -15.24 11.87 -8.08
C ARG A 71 -15.10 10.47 -8.68
N PRO A 72 -16.00 9.52 -8.35
CA PRO A 72 -15.84 8.10 -8.71
C PRO A 72 -15.84 7.77 -10.22
N PHE A 73 -16.18 8.72 -11.09
CA PHE A 73 -16.38 8.49 -12.54
C PHE A 73 -15.76 9.58 -13.42
N ASP A 74 -14.80 10.37 -12.91
CA ASP A 74 -14.15 11.40 -13.75
C ASP A 74 -13.06 10.77 -14.63
N PRO A 75 -13.20 10.79 -15.97
CA PRO A 75 -12.29 10.08 -16.87
C PRO A 75 -10.93 10.81 -17.04
N ARG A 76 -10.74 11.98 -16.41
CA ARG A 76 -9.55 12.81 -16.63
C ARG A 76 -8.40 12.50 -15.66
N GLY A 77 -8.60 11.62 -14.67
CA GLY A 77 -7.57 11.26 -13.68
C GLY A 77 -7.18 12.40 -12.72
N LEU A 78 -8.01 13.45 -12.62
CA LEU A 78 -7.75 14.66 -11.84
C LEU A 78 -8.40 14.65 -10.44
N PHE A 79 -8.99 13.52 -10.02
CA PHE A 79 -9.79 13.40 -8.81
C PHE A 79 -9.56 12.04 -8.14
N ALA A 80 -9.82 11.97 -6.84
CA ALA A 80 -9.80 10.71 -6.12
C ALA A 80 -11.01 9.86 -6.58
N SER A 81 -10.75 8.74 -7.24
CA SER A 81 -11.79 7.88 -7.83
C SER A 81 -12.28 6.79 -6.89
N GLY A 82 -11.62 6.60 -5.74
CA GLY A 82 -11.84 5.45 -4.87
C GLY A 82 -11.23 4.16 -5.40
N HIS A 83 -10.47 4.21 -6.50
CA HIS A 83 -9.79 3.04 -7.06
C HIS A 83 -8.28 3.32 -7.09
N LEU A 84 -7.49 2.53 -6.37
CA LEU A 84 -6.06 2.74 -6.23
C LEU A 84 -5.32 1.45 -6.60
N HIS A 85 -4.67 1.44 -7.76
CA HIS A 85 -3.63 0.45 -8.02
C HIS A 85 -2.37 0.85 -7.26
N MET A 86 -1.86 -0.06 -6.43
CA MET A 86 -0.77 0.19 -5.50
C MET A 86 0.38 -0.77 -5.76
N ARG A 87 1.60 -0.26 -5.59
CA ARG A 87 2.81 -1.03 -5.36
C ARG A 87 3.54 -0.46 -4.15
N VAL A 88 3.82 -1.31 -3.17
CA VAL A 88 4.67 -0.98 -2.02
C VAL A 88 6.03 -1.63 -2.25
N GLU A 89 7.10 -0.84 -2.15
CA GLU A 89 8.49 -1.29 -2.19
C GLU A 89 9.08 -1.14 -0.79
N ALA A 90 9.06 -2.22 -0.02
CA ALA A 90 9.47 -2.23 1.38
C ALA A 90 10.91 -2.71 1.53
N VAL A 91 11.78 -1.84 2.06
CA VAL A 91 13.16 -2.17 2.44
C VAL A 91 13.18 -2.74 3.86
N ASN A 92 13.77 -3.92 4.02
CA ASN A 92 13.95 -4.57 5.31
C ASN A 92 15.13 -3.98 6.09
N GLY A 93 14.92 -2.86 6.77
CA GLY A 93 15.88 -2.29 7.72
C GLY A 93 15.77 -2.86 9.14
N SER A 94 15.00 -3.93 9.37
CA SER A 94 14.69 -4.40 10.73
C SER A 94 15.78 -5.23 11.41
N GLY A 95 16.79 -5.66 10.65
CA GLY A 95 17.86 -6.54 11.12
C GLY A 95 17.45 -8.01 11.25
N GLN A 96 16.22 -8.38 10.88
CA GLN A 96 15.73 -9.76 10.91
C GLN A 96 15.07 -10.12 9.57
N ALA A 97 15.29 -11.35 9.08
CA ALA A 97 14.66 -11.80 7.86
C ALA A 97 13.14 -11.88 8.03
N TRP A 98 12.40 -11.42 7.01
CA TRP A 98 10.95 -11.60 6.95
C TRP A 98 10.63 -12.89 6.21
N VAL A 99 9.62 -13.63 6.67
CA VAL A 99 9.16 -14.91 6.07
C VAL A 99 7.70 -14.88 5.64
N GLU A 100 6.94 -13.91 6.13
CA GLU A 100 5.62 -13.57 5.64
C GLU A 100 5.44 -12.05 5.74
N PHE A 101 4.46 -11.52 5.03
CA PHE A 101 4.11 -10.10 5.11
C PHE A 101 2.58 -9.96 5.01
N GLU A 102 1.98 -9.31 6.00
CA GLU A 102 0.54 -9.07 6.03
C GLU A 102 0.23 -7.59 5.79
N PHE A 103 -0.82 -7.34 5.02
CA PHE A 103 -1.47 -6.05 4.92
C PHE A 103 -2.88 -6.12 5.49
N GLU A 104 -3.31 -5.07 6.19
CA GLU A 104 -4.70 -4.89 6.63
C GLU A 104 -5.17 -3.47 6.29
N LEU A 105 -6.40 -3.36 5.76
CA LEU A 105 -7.07 -2.08 5.58
C LEU A 105 -7.87 -1.69 6.83
N GLN A 106 -7.86 -0.41 7.15
CA GLN A 106 -8.67 0.15 8.23
C GLN A 106 -9.30 1.47 7.80
N GLU A 107 -10.63 1.58 7.83
CA GLU A 107 -11.34 2.86 7.72
C GLU A 107 -11.10 3.71 8.99
N VAL A 108 -11.15 3.06 10.16
CA VAL A 108 -10.92 3.67 11.46
C VAL A 108 -9.68 3.06 12.07
N ARG A 109 -8.74 3.90 12.50
CA ARG A 109 -7.47 3.45 13.08
C ARG A 109 -7.68 2.40 14.19
N ASP A 110 -6.85 1.38 14.16
CA ASP A 110 -6.83 0.27 15.12
C ASP A 110 -8.13 -0.56 15.10
N ARG A 111 -8.94 -0.42 14.04
CA ARG A 111 -10.14 -1.21 13.78
C ARG A 111 -10.06 -1.81 12.38
N PRO A 112 -9.93 -3.13 12.24
CA PRO A 112 -9.94 -3.79 10.95
C PRO A 112 -11.18 -3.40 10.15
N SER A 113 -11.00 -3.10 8.87
CA SER A 113 -12.11 -2.98 7.92
C SER A 113 -12.81 -4.31 7.75
N MET A 114 -14.13 -4.24 7.55
CA MET A 114 -14.99 -5.41 7.43
C MET A 114 -15.77 -5.36 6.13
N PHE A 115 -16.22 -6.52 5.67
CA PHE A 115 -17.11 -6.61 4.52
C PHE A 115 -18.29 -5.62 4.59
N GLY A 116 -18.35 -4.69 3.64
CA GLY A 116 -19.46 -3.75 3.45
C GLY A 116 -19.25 -2.34 3.97
N ASP A 117 -18.10 -2.02 4.57
CA ASP A 117 -17.73 -0.63 4.91
C ASP A 117 -17.34 0.22 3.68
N GLY A 118 -17.00 -0.44 2.57
CA GLY A 118 -16.63 0.18 1.31
C GLY A 118 -15.13 0.29 1.08
N LEU A 119 -14.29 -0.18 2.02
CA LEU A 119 -12.83 -0.23 1.89
C LEU A 119 -12.37 -1.68 1.75
N SER A 120 -11.73 -2.05 0.65
CA SER A 120 -11.32 -3.45 0.43
C SER A 120 -10.20 -3.60 -0.59
N PHE A 121 -9.56 -4.78 -0.60
CA PHE A 121 -8.61 -5.19 -1.65
C PHE A 121 -9.30 -5.76 -2.91
N ASP A 122 -10.40 -5.13 -3.37
CA ASP A 122 -11.26 -5.56 -4.50
C ASP A 122 -11.77 -7.01 -4.37
N GLN A 123 -12.46 -7.26 -3.25
CA GLN A 123 -12.83 -8.62 -2.87
C GLN A 123 -13.83 -9.32 -3.83
N ARG A 124 -14.49 -8.57 -4.72
CA ARG A 124 -15.54 -9.10 -5.61
C ARG A 124 -15.02 -9.76 -6.88
N LYS A 125 -13.76 -9.55 -7.24
CA LYS A 125 -13.15 -10.21 -8.40
C LYS A 125 -12.27 -11.36 -7.93
N GLU A 126 -12.43 -12.52 -8.56
CA GLU A 126 -11.48 -13.64 -8.51
C GLU A 126 -10.18 -13.32 -9.28
N ASN A 127 -10.12 -12.16 -9.95
CA ASN A 127 -8.98 -11.80 -10.77
C ASN A 127 -7.77 -11.48 -9.88
N THR A 128 -6.81 -12.39 -9.87
CA THR A 128 -5.54 -12.29 -9.14
C THR A 128 -4.50 -11.41 -9.86
N GLU A 129 -4.78 -10.92 -11.06
CA GLU A 129 -3.82 -10.11 -11.86
C GLU A 129 -3.31 -8.86 -11.15
N THR A 130 -4.05 -8.35 -10.16
CA THR A 130 -3.66 -7.14 -9.43
C THR A 130 -2.91 -7.41 -8.14
N ILE A 131 -2.89 -8.66 -7.65
CA ILE A 131 -2.25 -9.05 -6.38
C ILE A 131 -1.00 -9.87 -6.66
N GLY A 132 0.14 -9.43 -6.17
CA GLY A 132 1.40 -10.15 -6.37
C GLY A 132 2.55 -9.62 -5.53
N SER A 133 3.62 -10.40 -5.46
CA SER A 133 4.89 -10.00 -4.85
C SER A 133 6.05 -10.54 -5.69
N ASP A 134 7.20 -9.87 -5.64
CA ASP A 134 8.45 -10.38 -6.21
C ASP A 134 9.22 -11.30 -5.25
N SER A 135 8.90 -11.25 -3.95
CA SER A 135 9.65 -11.92 -2.89
C SER A 135 8.90 -13.09 -2.26
N PHE A 136 7.56 -13.12 -2.41
CA PHE A 136 6.68 -14.14 -1.85
C PHE A 136 5.86 -14.82 -2.94
N ALA A 137 5.96 -16.15 -3.04
CA ALA A 137 5.36 -16.90 -4.13
C ALA A 137 3.84 -17.11 -4.00
N ARG A 138 3.27 -16.91 -2.81
CA ARG A 138 1.84 -17.10 -2.55
C ARG A 138 1.24 -15.92 -1.78
N PHE A 139 -0.03 -15.67 -2.02
CA PHE A 139 -0.85 -14.82 -1.18
C PHE A 139 -2.16 -15.50 -0.78
N SER A 140 -2.81 -15.03 0.28
CA SER A 140 -4.16 -15.43 0.70
C SER A 140 -4.97 -14.24 1.18
N ARG A 141 -6.28 -14.36 0.97
CA ARG A 141 -7.33 -13.40 1.33
C ARG A 141 -8.30 -13.98 2.37
N ASP A 142 -7.99 -15.13 2.97
CA ASP A 142 -8.94 -15.96 3.72
C ASP A 142 -9.20 -15.44 5.15
N PHE A 143 -9.26 -14.12 5.32
CA PHE A 143 -9.30 -13.45 6.62
C PHE A 143 -10.69 -12.92 6.98
N GLU A 144 -11.75 -13.58 6.54
CA GLU A 144 -13.12 -13.19 6.88
C GLU A 144 -13.29 -13.00 8.40
N PRO A 145 -13.87 -11.88 8.87
CA PRO A 145 -14.55 -10.82 8.09
C PRO A 145 -13.65 -9.64 7.65
N TYR A 146 -12.33 -9.72 7.84
CA TYR A 146 -11.38 -8.61 7.72
C TYR A 146 -10.76 -8.47 6.33
N ASP A 147 -10.54 -7.22 5.93
CA ASP A 147 -9.80 -6.88 4.71
C ASP A 147 -8.29 -7.01 4.91
N ARG A 148 -7.78 -8.24 4.73
CA ARG A 148 -6.35 -8.57 4.86
C ARG A 148 -5.79 -9.33 3.67
N LEU A 149 -4.50 -9.15 3.44
CA LEU A 149 -3.68 -9.90 2.49
C LEU A 149 -2.45 -10.46 3.19
N LEU A 150 -2.25 -11.77 3.14
CA LEU A 150 -1.02 -12.41 3.64
C LEU A 150 -0.20 -12.96 2.49
N TYR A 151 1.04 -12.50 2.37
CA TYR A 151 2.07 -13.00 1.45
C TYR A 151 3.00 -13.98 2.18
N ARG A 152 3.28 -15.12 1.54
CA ARG A 152 4.03 -16.25 2.12
C ARG A 152 4.77 -17.05 1.05
N ASP A 153 5.47 -18.10 1.47
CA ASP A 153 6.38 -18.91 0.63
C ASP A 153 7.48 -18.04 -0.01
N GLY A 154 8.20 -17.30 0.84
CA GLY A 154 9.25 -16.37 0.45
C GLY A 154 10.09 -15.93 1.64
N HIS A 155 11.08 -15.08 1.38
CA HIS A 155 11.79 -14.38 2.45
C HIS A 155 12.38 -13.06 1.95
N VAL A 156 12.67 -12.16 2.89
CA VAL A 156 13.35 -10.89 2.64
C VAL A 156 14.45 -10.74 3.67
N ASP A 157 15.71 -10.87 3.24
CA ASP A 157 16.86 -10.71 4.13
C ASP A 157 17.03 -9.25 4.61
N PRO A 158 17.70 -9.01 5.74
CA PRO A 158 18.03 -7.66 6.18
C PRO A 158 18.80 -6.88 5.11
N GLY A 159 18.34 -5.65 4.83
CA GLY A 159 18.85 -4.76 3.80
C GLY A 159 18.29 -5.02 2.39
N ALA A 160 17.57 -6.13 2.18
CA ALA A 160 16.89 -6.41 0.91
C ALA A 160 15.54 -5.68 0.82
N SER A 161 14.93 -5.71 -0.36
CA SER A 161 13.63 -5.11 -0.63
C SER A 161 12.63 -6.15 -1.11
N ALA A 162 11.35 -5.94 -0.80
CA ALA A 162 10.24 -6.67 -1.37
C ALA A 162 9.19 -5.73 -1.95
N GLY A 163 8.73 -6.06 -3.15
CA GLY A 163 7.63 -5.41 -3.81
C GLY A 163 6.33 -6.17 -3.60
N PHE A 164 5.26 -5.42 -3.33
CA PHE A 164 3.90 -5.93 -3.19
C PHE A 164 2.97 -5.10 -4.06
N SER A 165 2.19 -5.74 -4.92
CA SER A 165 1.20 -5.07 -5.76
C SER A 165 -0.19 -5.54 -5.38
N PHE A 166 -1.12 -4.60 -5.26
CA PHE A 166 -2.52 -4.88 -4.92
C PHE A 166 -3.40 -3.73 -5.41
N PHE A 167 -4.71 -3.94 -5.36
CA PHE A 167 -5.69 -2.95 -5.76
C PHE A 167 -6.61 -2.65 -4.57
N ILE A 168 -6.78 -1.38 -4.24
CA ILE A 168 -7.67 -0.91 -3.17
C ILE A 168 -8.89 -0.26 -3.82
N THR A 169 -10.06 -0.62 -3.31
CA THR A 169 -11.30 0.11 -3.52
C THR A 169 -11.70 0.81 -2.23
N ASP A 170 -11.92 2.12 -2.28
CA ASP A 170 -12.34 2.99 -1.18
C ASP A 170 -13.57 3.80 -1.59
N PHE A 171 -14.73 3.37 -1.11
CA PHE A 171 -16.00 4.09 -1.22
C PHE A 171 -16.51 4.53 0.16
N THR A 172 -15.62 4.61 1.15
CA THR A 172 -15.97 5.10 2.48
C THR A 172 -16.32 6.59 2.40
N PRO A 173 -17.10 7.13 3.35
CA PRO A 173 -17.37 8.57 3.40
C PRO A 173 -16.18 9.39 3.91
N ARG A 174 -15.03 8.76 4.18
CA ARG A 174 -13.85 9.41 4.79
C ARG A 174 -12.82 9.75 3.74
N SER A 175 -12.12 10.85 3.96
CA SER A 175 -10.97 11.26 3.13
C SER A 175 -9.65 10.62 3.58
N GLN A 176 -9.68 9.73 4.57
CA GLN A 176 -8.52 9.13 5.21
C GLN A 176 -8.84 7.70 5.62
N PHE A 177 -7.91 6.80 5.32
CA PHE A 177 -7.90 5.41 5.78
C PHE A 177 -6.46 4.97 6.02
N TYR A 178 -6.27 3.74 6.48
CA TYR A 178 -4.97 3.22 6.87
C TYR A 178 -4.67 1.89 6.20
N LEU A 179 -3.39 1.67 5.96
CA LEU A 179 -2.82 0.40 5.53
C LEU A 179 -1.83 -0.05 6.61
N VAL A 180 -2.22 -1.03 7.41
CA VAL A 180 -1.32 -1.70 8.34
C VAL A 180 -0.45 -2.67 7.56
N GLN A 181 0.82 -2.72 7.93
CA GLN A 181 1.84 -3.54 7.31
C GLN A 181 2.58 -4.31 8.39
N ASP A 182 2.56 -5.64 8.32
CA ASP A 182 3.06 -6.52 9.37
C ASP A 182 4.04 -7.55 8.80
N PRO A 183 5.36 -7.25 8.85
CA PRO A 183 6.39 -8.22 8.49
C PRO A 183 6.58 -9.27 9.58
N ARG A 184 6.51 -10.56 9.22
CA ARG A 184 6.66 -11.67 10.17
C ARG A 184 8.04 -12.31 10.08
N ILE A 185 8.61 -12.68 11.22
CA ILE A 185 9.91 -13.34 11.37
C ILE A 185 9.74 -14.87 11.59
N PRO A 186 10.79 -15.71 11.43
CA PRO A 186 10.74 -17.17 11.57
C PRO A 186 10.27 -17.78 12.91
N SER A 187 9.77 -16.99 13.85
CA SER A 187 9.27 -17.43 15.17
C SER A 187 8.05 -16.65 15.65
N SER A 188 7.33 -16.01 14.72
CA SER A 188 6.16 -15.16 15.01
C SER A 188 4.94 -15.95 15.44
#